data_AF-A0AAX6RM14-F1
#
_entry.id   AF-A0AAX6RM14-F1
#
_cell.length_a   1.000
_cell.length_b   1.000
_cell.length_c   1.000
_cell.angle_alpha   90.00
_cell.angle_beta   90.00
_cell.angle_gamma   90.00
#
_symmetry.space_group_name_H-M   'P 1'
#
loop_
_entity.id
_entity.type
_entity.pdbx_description
1 polymer ?
#
loop_
_entity_poly.entity_id
_entity_poly.type
_entity_poly.pdbx_seq_one_letter_code
_entity_poly.pdbx_strand_id
1 'polypeptide(L)'
;MRSGPSAPLRLFLRVLGAFLLLAPSLQAQHTRWDSPACTEGVVSVSRGGRAVMACNSSNAFTHIEIWLSAHGQPRLIFREDTPGSFSREGWQLWVRGGRAELVIQAAQGAHAGQYRWHLRGLQRYDRVTVLTVSEPQGPEEEPGPVLTVSPLSVSPLPPGEIRILS
;
A
#
# COMPACT_ATOMS: atom_id res chain seq x y z
N MET A 1 -30.64 -33.44 -71.77
CA MET A 1 -29.99 -32.66 -70.67
C MET A 1 -31.02 -31.64 -70.20
N ARG A 2 -31.58 -31.72 -68.99
CA ARG A 2 -30.94 -31.20 -67.77
C ARG A 2 -31.71 -31.72 -66.54
N SER A 3 -31.12 -32.67 -65.82
CA SER A 3 -31.57 -33.12 -64.50
C SER A 3 -31.21 -32.05 -63.47
N GLY A 4 -32.22 -31.34 -62.95
CA GLY A 4 -32.03 -30.37 -61.87
C GLY A 4 -31.81 -31.09 -60.53
N PRO A 5 -30.92 -30.59 -59.64
CA PRO A 5 -30.62 -31.27 -58.40
C PRO A 5 -31.83 -31.29 -57.46
N SER A 6 -32.04 -32.46 -56.88
CA SER A 6 -33.09 -32.85 -55.96
C SER A 6 -33.26 -31.90 -54.76
N ALA A 7 -34.49 -31.44 -54.54
CA ALA A 7 -34.98 -30.64 -53.41
C ALA A 7 -34.39 -30.97 -52.00
N PRO A 8 -34.13 -32.24 -51.61
CA PRO A 8 -33.54 -32.56 -50.30
C PRO A 8 -32.18 -31.87 -50.02
N LEU A 9 -31.34 -31.66 -51.04
CA LEU A 9 -30.00 -31.09 -50.83
C LEU A 9 -30.05 -29.60 -50.42
N ARG A 10 -31.06 -28.86 -50.89
CA ARG A 10 -31.25 -27.44 -50.56
C ARG A 10 -31.72 -27.24 -49.12
N LEU A 11 -32.52 -28.17 -48.59
CA LEU A 11 -32.99 -28.10 -47.22
C LEU A 11 -31.85 -28.45 -46.24
N PHE A 12 -31.06 -29.46 -46.57
CA PHE A 12 -29.88 -29.85 -45.79
C PHE A 12 -28.84 -28.73 -45.68
N LEU A 13 -28.51 -28.03 -46.78
CA LEU A 13 -27.59 -26.87 -46.71
C LEU A 13 -28.15 -25.70 -45.87
N ARG A 14 -29.48 -25.48 -45.87
CA ARG A 14 -30.10 -24.40 -45.07
C ARG A 14 -30.12 -24.71 -43.58
N VAL A 15 -30.38 -25.95 -43.19
CA VAL A 15 -30.37 -26.37 -41.78
C VAL A 15 -28.93 -26.42 -41.24
N LEU A 16 -27.96 -26.86 -42.05
CA LEU A 16 -26.54 -26.82 -41.69
C LEU A 16 -26.02 -25.38 -41.55
N GLY A 17 -26.47 -24.47 -42.42
CA GLY A 17 -26.17 -23.03 -42.30
C GLY A 17 -26.76 -22.38 -41.05
N ALA A 18 -27.97 -22.77 -40.63
CA ALA A 18 -28.56 -22.29 -39.38
C ALA A 18 -27.85 -22.84 -38.13
N PHE A 19 -27.37 -24.09 -38.17
CA PHE A 19 -26.59 -24.69 -37.07
C PHE A 19 -25.16 -24.13 -36.97
N LEU A 20 -24.52 -23.79 -38.09
CA LEU A 20 -23.19 -23.16 -38.12
C LEU A 20 -23.20 -21.70 -37.64
N LEU A 21 -24.38 -21.06 -37.55
CA LEU A 21 -24.53 -19.71 -36.97
C LEU A 21 -24.78 -19.73 -35.45
N LEU A 22 -24.97 -20.90 -34.83
CA LEU A 22 -25.25 -21.04 -33.39
C LEU A 22 -24.03 -21.43 -32.54
N ALA A 23 -22.89 -21.73 -33.15
CA ALA A 23 -21.64 -22.04 -32.44
C ALA A 23 -20.50 -21.26 -33.11
N PRO A 24 -19.92 -20.18 -32.51
CA PRO A 24 -19.55 -20.08 -31.10
C PRO A 24 -19.73 -18.67 -30.51
N SER A 25 -20.71 -18.43 -29.62
CA SER A 25 -20.70 -17.21 -28.77
C SER A 25 -20.65 -17.52 -27.28
N LEU A 26 -20.38 -18.78 -26.91
CA LEU A 26 -19.91 -19.15 -25.57
C LEU A 26 -18.39 -19.06 -25.50
N GLN A 27 -17.79 -17.92 -25.87
CA GLN A 27 -16.63 -17.51 -25.10
C GLN A 27 -17.21 -17.13 -23.74
N ALA A 28 -17.30 -18.12 -22.86
CA ALA A 28 -17.30 -17.85 -21.43
C ALA A 28 -16.10 -16.94 -21.21
N GLN A 29 -16.37 -15.64 -21.05
CA GLN A 29 -15.39 -14.74 -20.49
C GLN A 29 -15.13 -15.33 -19.12
N HIS A 30 -14.09 -16.16 -19.01
CA HIS A 30 -13.45 -16.41 -17.74
C HIS A 30 -12.83 -15.08 -17.34
N THR A 31 -13.68 -14.13 -16.94
CA THR A 31 -13.27 -12.98 -16.17
C THR A 31 -12.63 -13.59 -14.95
N ARG A 32 -11.30 -13.54 -14.92
CA ARG A 32 -10.55 -13.98 -13.75
C ARG A 32 -11.15 -13.22 -12.58
N TRP A 33 -11.74 -13.96 -11.66
CA TRP A 33 -12.35 -13.39 -10.47
C TRP A 33 -11.30 -12.52 -9.78
N ASP A 34 -11.70 -11.34 -9.33
CA ASP A 34 -10.77 -10.46 -8.65
C ASP A 34 -10.28 -11.16 -7.39
N SER A 35 -8.98 -11.12 -7.14
CA SER A 35 -8.41 -11.60 -5.87
C SER A 35 -7.18 -10.74 -5.60
N PRO A 36 -7.39 -9.47 -5.23
CA PRO A 36 -6.29 -8.54 -5.08
C PRO A 36 -5.35 -9.02 -3.98
N ALA A 37 -4.06 -9.03 -4.30
CA ALA A 37 -2.98 -9.21 -3.33
C ALA A 37 -2.60 -7.83 -2.79
N CYS A 38 -2.76 -7.63 -1.48
CA CYS A 38 -2.44 -6.38 -0.82
C CYS A 38 -1.24 -6.56 0.11
N THR A 39 -0.62 -5.45 0.50
CA THR A 39 0.15 -5.40 1.74
C THR A 39 -0.75 -5.95 2.86
N GLU A 40 -0.23 -6.85 3.68
CA GLU A 40 -0.97 -7.49 4.77
C GLU A 40 -0.18 -7.35 6.07
N GLY A 41 -0.88 -7.38 7.20
CA GLY A 41 -0.27 -7.27 8.52
C GLY A 41 0.16 -5.85 8.90
N VAL A 42 1.32 -5.74 9.57
CA VAL A 42 1.84 -4.50 10.14
C VAL A 42 2.96 -3.95 9.28
N VAL A 43 2.82 -2.69 8.85
CA VAL A 43 3.87 -1.87 8.26
C VAL A 43 4.44 -0.99 9.37
N SER A 44 5.74 -1.09 9.63
CA SER A 44 6.41 -0.32 10.69
C SER A 44 7.45 0.61 10.08
N VAL A 45 7.35 1.89 10.42
CA VAL A 45 8.29 2.93 9.98
C VAL A 45 8.67 3.83 11.15
N SER A 46 9.84 4.46 11.09
CA SER A 46 10.16 5.57 11.99
C SER A 46 9.41 6.84 11.59
N ARG A 47 9.21 7.75 12.55
CA ARG A 47 8.69 9.09 12.31
C ARG A 47 9.58 9.80 11.29
N GLY A 48 8.96 10.46 10.30
CA GLY A 48 9.63 11.05 9.14
C GLY A 48 9.98 10.04 8.04
N GLY A 49 9.89 8.74 8.30
CA GLY A 49 10.12 7.69 7.30
C GLY A 49 9.01 7.56 6.27
N ARG A 50 9.34 7.03 5.10
CA ARG A 50 8.38 6.78 4.03
C ARG A 50 7.62 5.47 4.27
N ALA A 51 6.29 5.53 4.26
CA ALA A 51 5.42 4.35 4.32
C ALA A 51 4.70 4.12 2.98
N VAL A 52 4.60 2.86 2.58
CA VAL A 52 3.87 2.43 1.38
C VAL A 52 2.98 1.25 1.70
N MET A 53 1.72 1.33 1.31
CA MET A 53 0.77 0.23 1.32
C MET A 53 0.16 0.11 -0.07
N ALA A 54 0.09 -1.10 -0.61
CA ALA A 54 -0.34 -1.30 -1.99
C ALA A 54 -1.27 -2.51 -2.15
N CYS A 55 -2.05 -2.49 -3.21
CA CYS A 55 -2.88 -3.59 -3.67
C CYS A 55 -2.69 -3.81 -5.17
N ASN A 56 -2.65 -5.07 -5.60
CA ASN A 56 -2.57 -5.47 -6.99
C ASN A 56 -3.66 -6.50 -7.32
N SER A 57 -4.46 -6.24 -8.35
CA SER A 57 -5.41 -7.17 -8.98
C SER A 57 -5.07 -7.38 -10.45
N SER A 58 -5.59 -8.46 -11.03
CA SER A 58 -5.52 -8.68 -12.48
C SER A 58 -6.47 -7.78 -13.27
N ASN A 59 -7.62 -7.42 -12.67
CA ASN A 59 -8.56 -6.48 -13.30
C ASN A 59 -8.37 -5.08 -12.74
N ALA A 60 -8.84 -4.08 -13.48
CA ALA A 60 -8.72 -2.70 -13.06
C ALA A 60 -9.62 -2.37 -11.86
N PHE A 61 -9.10 -1.55 -10.95
CA PHE A 61 -9.95 -0.93 -9.94
C PHE A 61 -10.74 0.21 -10.61
N THR A 62 -12.04 0.22 -10.36
CA THR A 62 -13.00 1.24 -10.84
C THR A 62 -13.39 2.21 -9.73
N HIS A 63 -13.28 1.77 -8.47
CA HIS A 63 -13.57 2.61 -7.32
C HIS A 63 -12.76 2.13 -6.11
N ILE A 64 -12.29 3.08 -5.29
CA ILE A 64 -11.57 2.80 -4.05
C ILE A 64 -12.08 3.71 -2.93
N GLU A 65 -12.34 3.11 -1.77
CA GLU A 65 -12.42 3.84 -0.50
C GLU A 65 -11.33 3.38 0.45
N ILE A 66 -10.74 4.32 1.19
CA ILE A 66 -9.78 4.01 2.25
C ILE A 66 -10.19 4.76 3.50
N TRP A 67 -10.30 4.01 4.60
CA TRP A 67 -10.60 4.51 5.93
C TRP A 67 -9.40 4.28 6.84
N LEU A 68 -9.05 5.27 7.65
CA LEU A 68 -8.08 5.17 8.72
C LEU A 68 -8.81 5.13 10.05
N SER A 69 -8.51 4.15 10.90
CA SER A 69 -8.90 4.13 12.31
C SER A 69 -7.67 4.34 13.18
N ALA A 70 -7.53 5.56 13.72
CA ALA A 70 -6.55 5.88 14.75
C ALA A 70 -7.26 5.87 16.11
N HIS A 71 -6.74 5.12 17.08
CA HIS A 71 -7.35 4.98 18.42
C HIS A 71 -8.85 4.63 18.39
N GLY A 72 -9.28 3.83 17.42
CA GLY A 72 -10.67 3.38 17.27
C GLY A 72 -11.63 4.40 16.63
N GLN A 73 -11.17 5.60 16.27
CA GLN A 73 -11.99 6.61 15.58
C GLN A 73 -11.80 6.50 14.06
N PRO A 74 -12.83 6.07 13.29
CA PRO A 74 -12.71 5.93 11.85
C PRO A 74 -12.81 7.28 11.13
N ARG A 75 -11.94 7.47 10.14
CA ARG A 75 -11.87 8.64 9.28
C ARG A 75 -11.74 8.21 7.83
N LEU A 76 -12.60 8.74 6.96
CA LEU A 76 -12.46 8.55 5.51
C LEU A 76 -11.29 9.40 5.00
N ILE A 77 -10.29 8.77 4.39
CA ILE A 77 -9.16 9.49 3.77
C ILE A 77 -9.37 9.68 2.26
N PHE A 78 -9.86 8.64 1.56
CA PHE A 78 -10.16 8.67 0.14
C PHE A 78 -11.48 7.95 -0.18
N ARG A 79 -12.24 8.52 -1.12
CA ARG A 79 -13.36 7.87 -1.81
C ARG A 79 -13.32 8.41 -3.23
N GLU A 80 -12.81 7.60 -4.15
CA GLU A 80 -12.49 8.07 -5.50
C GLU A 80 -12.94 7.05 -6.54
N ASP A 81 -13.49 7.55 -7.64
CA ASP A 81 -13.62 6.78 -8.87
C ASP A 81 -12.25 6.76 -9.57
N THR A 82 -11.84 5.60 -10.07
CA THR A 82 -10.47 5.35 -10.53
C THR A 82 -10.45 5.00 -12.03
N PRO A 83 -9.35 5.24 -12.76
CA PRO A 83 -7.97 5.55 -12.32
C PRO A 83 -7.73 7.01 -11.94
N GLY A 84 -6.62 7.29 -11.25
CA GLY A 84 -6.24 8.65 -10.90
C GLY A 84 -5.05 8.76 -9.95
N SER A 85 -4.73 10.00 -9.57
CA SER A 85 -3.73 10.32 -8.55
C SER A 85 -4.29 11.40 -7.66
N PHE A 86 -4.34 11.13 -6.36
CA PHE A 86 -5.07 11.91 -5.38
C PHE A 86 -4.14 12.21 -4.20
N SER A 87 -4.22 13.42 -3.66
CA SER A 87 -3.44 13.81 -2.48
C SER A 87 -4.36 14.48 -1.47
N ARG A 88 -4.18 14.15 -0.19
CA ARG A 88 -4.92 14.79 0.91
C ARG A 88 -4.06 14.71 2.16
N GLU A 89 -3.83 15.83 2.84
CA GLU A 89 -3.29 15.87 4.22
C GLU A 89 -2.09 14.95 4.51
N GLY A 90 -1.13 14.82 3.57
CA GLY A 90 0.06 13.99 3.74
C GLY A 90 -0.05 12.56 3.20
N TRP A 91 -1.24 12.14 2.77
CA TRP A 91 -1.49 10.92 2.02
C TRP A 91 -1.46 11.17 0.50
N GLN A 92 -0.85 10.27 -0.25
CA GLN A 92 -0.84 10.24 -1.71
C GLN A 92 -1.35 8.89 -2.19
N LEU A 93 -2.46 8.87 -2.92
CA LEU A 93 -3.04 7.66 -3.51
C LEU A 93 -2.86 7.68 -5.03
N TRP A 94 -2.26 6.64 -5.58
CA TRP A 94 -2.15 6.42 -7.02
C TRP A 94 -2.87 5.15 -7.41
N VAL A 95 -3.71 5.21 -8.43
CA VAL A 95 -4.48 4.06 -8.93
C VAL A 95 -4.43 4.00 -10.45
N ARG A 96 -3.94 2.87 -10.99
CA ARG A 96 -3.91 2.62 -12.44
C ARG A 96 -4.07 1.14 -12.72
N GLY A 97 -5.01 0.81 -13.61
CA GLY A 97 -5.34 -0.58 -13.88
C GLY A 97 -5.67 -1.29 -12.57
N GLY A 98 -5.12 -2.49 -12.38
CA GLY A 98 -5.31 -3.25 -11.14
C GLY A 98 -4.38 -2.88 -10.00
N ARG A 99 -3.59 -1.80 -10.09
CA ARG A 99 -2.68 -1.38 -9.01
C ARG A 99 -3.22 -0.15 -8.29
N ALA A 100 -3.19 -0.19 -6.96
CA ALA A 100 -3.42 0.94 -6.07
C ALA A 100 -2.26 1.04 -5.07
N GLU A 101 -1.71 2.25 -4.86
CA GLU A 101 -0.62 2.50 -3.92
C GLU A 101 -0.93 3.75 -3.09
N LEU A 102 -0.92 3.60 -1.77
CA LEU A 102 -1.03 4.68 -0.79
C LEU A 102 0.36 4.94 -0.21
N VAL A 103 0.85 6.14 -0.40
CA VAL A 103 2.17 6.61 0.02
C VAL A 103 2.03 7.71 1.04
N ILE A 104 2.84 7.63 2.10
CA ILE A 104 3.06 8.70 3.07
C ILE A 104 4.56 8.97 3.04
N GLN A 105 4.98 10.14 2.55
CA GLN A 105 6.40 10.43 2.35
C GLN A 105 7.16 10.64 3.67
N ALA A 106 6.51 11.28 4.65
CA ALA A 106 7.04 11.51 5.97
C ALA A 106 6.00 11.13 7.02
N ALA A 107 6.08 9.90 7.51
CA ALA A 107 5.12 9.33 8.45
C ALA A 107 5.15 10.09 9.80
N GLN A 108 3.99 10.20 10.43
CA GLN A 108 3.76 10.94 11.67
C GLN A 108 2.76 10.14 12.49
N GLY A 109 2.62 10.46 13.78
CA GLY A 109 1.66 9.78 14.66
C GLY A 109 0.22 9.80 14.11
N ALA A 110 -0.19 10.90 13.46
CA ALA A 110 -1.50 11.03 12.83
C ALA A 110 -1.75 10.05 11.67
N HIS A 111 -0.69 9.50 11.07
CA HIS A 111 -0.78 8.50 10.02
C HIS A 111 -0.87 7.06 10.57
N ALA A 112 -0.55 6.83 11.84
CA ALA A 112 -0.57 5.51 12.44
C ALA A 112 -2.01 5.02 12.69
N GLY A 113 -2.25 3.72 12.54
CA GLY A 113 -3.54 3.10 12.79
C GLY A 113 -3.88 2.00 11.79
N GLN A 114 -5.14 1.55 11.86
CA GLN A 114 -5.67 0.53 10.98
C GLN A 114 -6.27 1.17 9.73
N TYR A 115 -5.78 0.79 8.55
CA TYR A 115 -6.31 1.18 7.25
C TYR A 115 -7.24 0.09 6.73
N ARG A 116 -8.49 0.43 6.46
CA ARG A 116 -9.46 -0.41 5.77
C ARG A 116 -9.59 0.04 4.32
N TRP A 117 -9.33 -0.87 3.41
CA TRP A 117 -9.42 -0.67 1.97
C TRP A 117 -10.69 -1.33 1.49
N HIS A 118 -11.56 -0.57 0.84
CA HIS A 118 -12.68 -1.08 0.07
C HIS A 118 -12.35 -0.89 -1.41
N LEU A 119 -11.97 -1.98 -2.06
CA LEU A 119 -11.57 -2.00 -3.46
C LEU A 119 -12.74 -2.50 -4.29
N ARG A 120 -12.97 -1.88 -5.45
CA ARG A 120 -13.96 -2.38 -6.41
C ARG A 120 -13.32 -2.49 -7.80
N GLY A 121 -13.43 -3.66 -8.40
CA GLY A 121 -13.16 -3.92 -9.81
C GLY A 121 -14.39 -4.60 -10.43
N LEU A 122 -14.24 -5.85 -10.84
CA LEU A 122 -15.35 -6.75 -11.19
C LEU A 122 -16.13 -7.22 -9.94
N GLN A 123 -15.50 -7.29 -8.76
CA GLN A 123 -16.23 -7.31 -7.47
C GLN A 123 -15.62 -6.38 -6.43
N ARG A 124 -16.28 -6.35 -5.27
CA ARG A 124 -15.82 -5.68 -4.05
C ARG A 124 -14.88 -6.58 -3.25
N TYR A 125 -13.78 -6.00 -2.76
CA TYR A 125 -12.82 -6.63 -1.88
C TYR A 125 -12.46 -5.70 -0.72
N ASP A 126 -12.53 -6.24 0.49
CA ASP A 126 -12.15 -5.52 1.69
C ASP A 126 -10.82 -6.05 2.23
N ARG A 127 -9.91 -5.14 2.56
CA ARG A 127 -8.60 -5.47 3.13
C ARG A 127 -8.25 -4.55 4.28
N VAL A 128 -7.39 -5.06 5.15
CA VAL A 128 -6.93 -4.36 6.34
C VAL A 128 -5.41 -4.37 6.37
N THR A 129 -4.83 -3.19 6.57
CA THR A 129 -3.41 -3.02 6.91
C THR A 129 -3.28 -2.22 8.18
N VAL A 130 -2.21 -2.42 8.94
CA VAL A 130 -1.89 -1.61 10.11
C VAL A 130 -0.59 -0.88 9.86
N LEU A 131 -0.57 0.43 10.07
CA LEU A 131 0.65 1.24 10.04
C LEU A 131 1.03 1.63 11.46
N THR A 132 2.24 1.29 11.87
CA THR A 132 2.86 1.79 13.11
C THR A 132 3.96 2.78 12.77
N VAL A 133 4.02 3.86 13.55
CA VAL A 133 5.04 4.91 13.43
C VAL A 133 5.73 5.04 14.78
N SER A 134 7.02 4.68 14.84
CA SER A 134 7.83 4.77 16.05
C SER A 134 8.70 6.03 16.04
N GLU A 135 9.10 6.53 17.21
CA GLU A 135 10.12 7.59 17.23
C GLU A 135 11.43 7.10 16.58
N PRO A 136 12.19 7.99 15.93
CA PRO A 136 13.53 7.65 15.48
C PRO A 136 14.34 7.27 16.71
N GLN A 137 14.99 6.11 16.67
CA GLN A 137 16.05 5.84 17.62
C GLN A 137 17.11 6.92 17.34
N GLY A 138 17.40 7.78 18.33
CA GLY A 138 18.47 8.76 18.22
C GLY A 138 19.78 8.06 17.84
N PRO A 139 20.79 8.79 17.34
CA PRO A 139 22.10 8.20 17.16
C PRO A 139 22.48 7.48 18.46
N GLU A 140 22.78 6.19 18.35
CA GLU A 140 23.40 5.42 19.41
C GLU A 140 24.60 6.25 19.86
N GLU A 141 24.50 6.83 21.05
CA GLU A 141 25.61 7.53 21.67
C GLU A 141 26.66 6.45 21.90
N GLU A 142 27.56 6.31 20.91
CA GLU A 142 28.79 5.56 21.04
C GLU A 142 29.37 5.96 22.39
N PRO A 143 29.64 5.00 23.30
CA PRO A 143 30.18 5.34 24.60
C PRO A 143 31.50 6.04 24.35
N GLY A 144 31.45 7.38 24.41
CA GLY A 144 32.58 8.23 24.08
C GLY A 144 33.80 7.76 24.86
N PRO A 145 35.01 7.91 24.29
CA PRO A 145 36.21 7.31 24.85
C PRO A 145 36.29 7.63 26.33
N VAL A 146 36.22 6.59 27.17
CA VAL A 146 36.44 6.70 28.60
C VAL A 146 37.84 7.27 28.74
N LEU A 147 37.92 8.58 28.98
CA LEU A 147 39.16 9.22 29.41
C LEU A 147 39.48 8.59 30.76
N THR A 148 40.33 7.57 30.70
CA THR A 148 40.94 6.97 31.87
C THR A 148 41.75 8.09 32.51
N VAL A 149 41.19 8.69 33.56
CA VAL A 149 41.93 9.63 34.41
C VAL A 149 42.99 8.79 35.10
N SER A 150 44.20 8.77 34.55
CA SER A 150 45.39 8.26 35.20
C SER A 150 45.57 8.99 36.53
N PRO A 151 45.58 8.29 37.68
CA PRO A 151 45.70 8.92 38.98
C PRO A 151 47.18 9.15 39.29
N LEU A 152 47.84 10.09 38.62
CA LEU A 152 49.22 10.50 38.94
C LEU A 152 49.51 11.85 38.30
N SER A 153 49.06 12.92 38.95
CA SER A 153 49.67 14.27 38.92
C SER A 153 48.96 15.16 39.94
N VAL A 154 49.07 14.83 41.23
CA VAL A 154 48.87 15.81 42.29
C VAL A 154 50.19 16.53 42.46
N SER A 155 50.34 17.69 41.82
CA SER A 155 51.36 18.67 42.20
C SER A 155 50.81 19.46 43.40
N PRO A 156 51.47 19.44 44.58
CA PRO A 156 51.00 20.21 45.73
C PRO A 156 51.19 21.71 45.49
N LEU A 157 50.12 22.48 45.68
CA LEU A 157 50.19 23.94 45.87
C LEU A 157 50.95 24.26 47.18
N PRO A 158 51.80 25.29 47.22
CA PRO A 158 52.47 25.70 48.45
C PRO A 158 51.48 26.36 49.42
N PRO A 159 51.60 26.13 50.75
CA PRO A 159 50.71 26.73 51.74
C PRO A 159 50.97 28.23 51.87
N GLY A 160 49.89 29.00 51.95
CA GLY A 160 49.91 30.45 52.19
C GLY A 160 50.44 30.79 53.58
N GLU A 161 51.44 31.68 53.64
CA GLU A 161 51.95 32.26 54.87
C GLU A 161 51.06 33.45 55.27
N ILE A 162 50.26 33.26 56.32
CA ILE A 162 49.55 34.34 57.03
C ILE A 162 50.59 35.13 57.81
N ARG A 163 50.84 36.39 57.45
CA ARG A 163 51.52 37.34 58.33
C ARG A 163 50.51 38.30 58.94
N ILE A 164 50.25 38.07 60.22
CA ILE A 164 49.74 39.06 61.17
C ILE A 164 50.96 39.78 61.73
N LEU A 165 51.03 41.11 61.58
CA LEU A 165 51.77 41.96 62.51
C LEU A 165 50.96 43.21 62.84
N SER A 166 50.91 43.43 64.15
CA SER A 166 50.40 44.52 64.98
C SER A 166 50.75 45.93 64.57
#